data_AF-A0A9E4LMF3-F1
#
_entry.id   AF-A0A9E4LMF3-F1
#
_cell.length_a   1.000
_cell.length_b   1.000
_cell.length_c   1.000
_cell.angle_alpha   90.00
_cell.angle_beta   90.00
_cell.angle_gamma   90.00
#
_symmetry.space_group_name_H-M   'P 1'
#
loop_
_entity.id
_entity.type
_entity.pdbx_description
1 polymer ?
#
loop_
_entity_poly.entity_id
_entity_poly.type
_entity_poly.pdbx_seq_one_letter_code
_entity_poly.pdbx_strand_id
1 'polypeptide(L)'
;MGNRIEAKGLVEELIAGYKLPEADVIDLFRDVPLDFPIFFRKRLPFLVNRFGMIGITLRGHVWLLEKTKTDNPIWLLGLIRHEAEHVRQQRLEPLLFYPRYLLYWLGNFLNPLPSTNLRDLRKRYARTHGAYRAIPYEIAAYGAGDHLKEILRQSWQK
;
A
#
# COMPACT_ATOMS: atom_id res chain seq x y z
N MET A 1 3.13 18.20 15.23
CA MET A 1 3.79 16.88 15.38
C MET A 1 2.96 15.86 14.61
N GLY A 2 3.55 15.06 13.73
CA GLY A 2 2.79 14.08 12.93
C GLY A 2 2.48 12.83 13.76
N ASN A 3 1.27 12.30 13.64
CA ASN A 3 0.85 11.06 14.31
C ASN A 3 1.65 9.88 13.73
N ARG A 4 2.75 9.52 14.41
CA ARG A 4 3.51 8.29 14.18
C ARG A 4 2.88 7.18 15.03
N ILE A 5 2.59 6.05 14.41
CA ILE A 5 2.17 4.82 15.10
C ILE A 5 2.97 3.64 14.54
N GLU A 6 3.25 2.63 15.36
CA GLU A 6 3.82 1.39 14.86
C GLU A 6 2.74 0.54 14.21
N ALA A 7 3.05 -0.10 13.07
CA ALA A 7 2.07 -0.86 12.31
C ALA A 7 1.44 -1.98 13.14
N LYS A 8 2.24 -2.69 13.95
CA LYS A 8 1.75 -3.69 14.91
C LYS A 8 0.68 -3.13 15.84
N GLY A 9 0.96 -2.01 16.51
CA GLY A 9 0.01 -1.37 17.43
C GLY A 9 -1.26 -0.91 16.72
N LEU A 10 -1.15 -0.37 15.51
CA LEU A 10 -2.33 0.01 14.72
C LEU A 10 -3.19 -1.21 14.33
N VAL A 11 -2.57 -2.35 13.98
CA VAL A 11 -3.30 -3.58 13.67
C VAL A 11 -4.03 -4.09 14.92
N GLU A 12 -3.36 -4.12 16.07
CA GLU A 12 -3.97 -4.51 17.35
C GLU A 12 -5.14 -3.59 17.74
N GLU A 13 -4.98 -2.27 17.57
CA GLU A 13 -6.06 -1.28 17.78
C GLU A 13 -7.28 -1.55 16.88
N LEU A 14 -7.05 -1.89 15.59
CA LEU A 14 -8.12 -2.18 14.64
C LEU A 14 -8.81 -3.51 14.96
N ILE A 15 -8.06 -4.54 15.35
CA ILE A 15 -8.63 -5.83 15.78
C ILE A 15 -9.54 -5.63 16.99
N ALA A 16 -9.05 -4.97 18.04
CA ALA A 16 -9.80 -4.74 19.27
C ALA A 16 -10.99 -3.81 19.06
N GLY A 17 -10.79 -2.69 18.36
CA GLY A 17 -11.81 -1.67 18.15
C GLY A 17 -13.00 -2.15 17.30
N TYR A 18 -12.75 -3.06 16.36
CA TYR A 18 -13.77 -3.58 15.46
C TYR A 18 -14.17 -5.04 15.71
N LYS A 19 -13.64 -5.66 16.78
CA LYS A 19 -13.89 -7.06 17.15
C LYS A 19 -13.64 -8.03 15.99
N LEU A 20 -12.54 -7.82 15.27
CA LEU A 20 -12.16 -8.64 14.14
C LEU A 20 -11.64 -10.02 14.61
N PRO A 21 -11.73 -11.08 13.79
CA PRO A 21 -11.19 -12.39 14.15
C PRO A 21 -9.65 -12.33 14.25
N GLU A 22 -9.14 -12.15 15.47
CA GLU A 22 -7.73 -11.90 15.75
C GLU A 22 -6.81 -12.96 15.15
N ALA A 23 -7.16 -14.25 15.30
CA ALA A 23 -6.38 -15.35 14.76
C ALA A 23 -6.24 -15.29 13.23
N ASP A 24 -7.34 -14.99 12.52
CA ASP A 24 -7.34 -14.85 11.06
C ASP A 24 -6.48 -13.67 10.62
N VAL A 25 -6.60 -12.53 11.31
CA VAL A 25 -5.80 -11.34 11.00
C VAL A 25 -4.32 -11.62 11.24
N ILE A 26 -3.95 -12.17 12.39
CA ILE A 26 -2.54 -12.48 12.72
C ILE A 26 -1.93 -13.46 11.71
N ASP A 27 -2.67 -14.50 11.32
CA ASP A 27 -2.21 -15.48 10.32
C ASP A 27 -1.87 -14.80 8.98
N LEU A 28 -2.70 -13.86 8.54
CA LEU A 28 -2.50 -13.13 7.29
C LEU A 28 -1.30 -12.16 7.31
N PHE A 29 -0.85 -11.75 8.50
CA PHE A 29 0.34 -10.93 8.69
C PHE A 29 1.59 -11.74 9.06
N ARG A 30 1.49 -13.07 9.23
CA ARG A 30 2.58 -13.93 9.75
C ARG A 30 3.91 -13.75 9.02
N ASP A 31 3.87 -13.64 7.69
CA ASP A 31 5.07 -13.64 6.84
C ASP A 31 5.57 -12.23 6.48
N VAL A 32 4.99 -11.18 7.08
CA VAL A 32 5.40 -9.78 6.84
C VAL A 32 5.85 -9.08 8.12
N PRO A 33 6.81 -8.15 8.00
CA PRO A 33 7.20 -7.31 9.13
C PRO A 33 6.04 -6.39 9.54
N LEU A 34 5.88 -6.15 10.84
CA LEU A 34 4.97 -5.14 11.42
C LEU A 34 5.69 -4.12 12.30
N ASP A 35 7.01 -4.25 12.41
CA ASP A 35 7.94 -3.39 13.16
C ASP A 35 8.36 -2.17 12.32
N PHE A 36 7.40 -1.51 11.66
CA PHE A 36 7.65 -0.30 10.88
C PHE A 36 6.75 0.86 11.30
N PRO A 37 7.25 2.10 11.21
CA PRO A 37 6.47 3.28 11.55
C PRO A 37 5.53 3.69 10.40
N ILE A 38 4.27 3.98 10.76
CA ILE A 38 3.26 4.60 9.90
C ILE A 38 3.11 6.07 10.32
N PHE A 39 3.20 6.97 9.34
CA PHE A 39 3.00 8.40 9.51
C PHE A 39 1.74 8.84 8.79
N PHE A 40 0.72 9.23 9.54
CA PHE A 40 -0.46 9.87 8.95
C PHE A 40 -0.18 11.34 8.67
N ARG A 41 -0.47 11.79 7.44
CA ARG A 41 -0.28 13.18 7.01
C ARG A 41 -1.47 13.69 6.20
N LYS A 42 -1.82 14.97 6.36
CA LYS A 42 -2.78 15.66 5.45
C LYS A 42 -2.37 15.63 3.98
N ARG A 43 -1.06 15.58 3.71
CA ARG A 43 -0.48 15.49 2.35
C ARG A 43 0.69 14.53 2.38
N LEU A 44 0.80 13.67 1.37
CA LEU A 44 1.95 12.78 1.22
C LEU A 44 3.14 13.53 0.63
N PRO A 45 4.38 13.12 0.98
CA PRO A 45 5.57 13.63 0.32
C PRO A 45 5.57 13.25 -1.16
N PHE A 46 6.21 14.08 -2.00
CA PHE A 46 6.28 13.91 -3.46
C PHE A 46 4.90 14.03 -4.17
N LEU A 47 4.86 14.00 -5.51
CA LEU A 47 3.63 14.13 -6.31
C LEU A 47 2.62 12.96 -6.14
N VAL A 48 2.81 12.11 -5.13
CA VAL A 48 2.05 10.89 -4.77
C VAL A 48 0.53 11.16 -4.74
N ASN A 49 0.11 12.23 -4.06
CA ASN A 49 -1.30 12.63 -4.02
C ASN A 49 -1.89 12.93 -5.39
N ARG A 50 -1.09 13.51 -6.32
CA ARG A 50 -1.56 13.85 -7.67
C ARG A 50 -1.70 12.63 -8.56
N PHE A 51 -1.10 11.49 -8.18
CA PHE A 51 -1.25 10.20 -8.87
C PHE A 51 -2.38 9.33 -8.29
N GLY A 52 -3.20 9.87 -7.37
CA GLY A 52 -4.29 9.12 -6.74
C GLY A 52 -3.82 8.12 -5.68
N MET A 53 -2.53 8.14 -5.31
CA MET A 53 -1.98 7.29 -4.27
C MET A 53 -2.38 7.81 -2.88
N ILE A 54 -2.63 6.86 -1.99
CA ILE A 54 -3.10 7.06 -0.61
C ILE A 54 -2.04 6.71 0.44
N GLY A 55 -0.97 6.05 -0.02
CA GLY A 55 0.14 5.54 0.77
C GLY A 55 1.42 5.53 -0.06
N ILE A 56 2.56 5.52 0.62
CA ILE A 56 3.87 5.27 0.03
C ILE A 56 4.79 4.64 1.08
N THR A 57 5.56 3.64 0.68
CA THR A 57 6.65 3.07 1.49
C THR A 57 8.03 3.52 0.97
N LEU A 58 8.80 4.21 1.81
CA LEU A 58 10.19 4.59 1.53
C LEU A 58 11.08 4.23 2.72
N ARG A 59 12.15 3.46 2.46
CA ARG A 59 13.17 3.05 3.42
C ARG A 59 12.57 2.43 4.68
N GLY A 60 11.61 1.53 4.50
CA GLY A 60 10.92 0.87 5.62
C GLY A 60 10.01 1.77 6.45
N HIS A 61 9.73 2.99 6.00
CA HIS A 61 8.77 3.90 6.63
C HIS A 61 7.55 4.02 5.71
N VAL A 62 6.36 4.11 6.31
CA VAL A 62 5.09 4.18 5.57
C VAL A 62 4.43 5.52 5.84
N TRP A 63 4.04 6.25 4.79
CA TRP A 63 3.28 7.49 4.90
C TRP A 63 1.90 7.28 4.31
N LEU A 64 0.85 7.49 5.11
CA LEU A 64 -0.54 7.37 4.69
C LEU A 64 -1.26 8.72 4.81
N LEU A 65 -2.27 8.94 3.96
CA LEU A 65 -3.13 10.12 4.10
C LEU A 65 -3.94 10.04 5.40
N GLU A 66 -4.04 11.13 6.14
CA GLU A 66 -4.80 11.19 7.41
C GLU A 66 -6.24 10.68 7.27
N LYS A 67 -6.90 10.95 6.12
CA LYS A 67 -8.27 10.47 5.86
C LYS A 67 -8.41 8.94 5.95
N THR A 68 -7.34 8.20 5.68
CA THR A 68 -7.34 6.73 5.72
C THR A 68 -7.52 6.18 7.14
N LYS A 69 -7.20 6.98 8.16
CA LYS A 69 -7.38 6.59 9.57
C LYS A 69 -8.86 6.40 9.94
N THR A 70 -9.75 7.15 9.28
CA THR A 70 -11.20 7.13 9.52
C THR A 70 -11.98 6.39 8.43
N ASP A 71 -11.29 5.83 7.44
CA ASP A 71 -11.90 5.02 6.40
C ASP A 71 -12.31 3.64 6.97
N ASN A 72 -12.86 2.78 6.12
CA ASN A 72 -13.26 1.42 6.51
C ASN A 72 -12.07 0.66 7.14
N PRO A 73 -12.22 0.05 8.33
CA PRO A 73 -11.14 -0.62 9.06
C PRO A 73 -10.54 -1.82 8.31
N ILE A 74 -11.36 -2.60 7.59
CA ILE A 74 -10.89 -3.72 6.75
C ILE A 74 -10.05 -3.17 5.61
N TRP A 75 -10.46 -2.03 5.03
CA TRP A 75 -9.71 -1.40 3.97
C TRP A 75 -8.35 -0.88 4.46
N LEU A 76 -8.32 -0.26 5.66
CA LEU A 76 -7.07 0.17 6.29
C LEU A 76 -6.17 -1.01 6.63
N LEU A 77 -6.70 -2.13 7.14
CA LEU A 77 -5.92 -3.35 7.35
C LEU A 77 -5.32 -3.90 6.04
N GLY A 78 -6.12 -3.92 4.97
CA GLY A 78 -5.64 -4.32 3.65
C GLY A 78 -4.52 -3.40 3.14
N LEU A 79 -4.62 -2.10 3.42
CA LEU A 79 -3.56 -1.13 3.10
C LEU A 79 -2.31 -1.37 3.94
N ILE A 80 -2.43 -1.62 5.24
CA ILE A 80 -1.28 -1.95 6.11
C ILE A 80 -0.61 -3.24 5.61
N ARG A 81 -1.37 -4.26 5.21
CA ARG A 81 -0.85 -5.52 4.67
C ARG A 81 -0.10 -5.32 3.35
N HIS A 82 -0.60 -4.45 2.48
CA HIS A 82 0.04 -4.05 1.24
C HIS A 82 1.38 -3.35 1.52
N GLU A 83 1.41 -2.36 2.42
CA GLU A 83 2.66 -1.64 2.74
C GLU A 83 3.66 -2.54 3.48
N ALA A 84 3.20 -3.45 4.35
CA ALA A 84 4.03 -4.45 5.00
C ALA A 84 4.74 -5.36 4.00
N GLU A 85 4.09 -5.68 2.88
CA GLU A 85 4.69 -6.43 1.78
C GLU A 85 5.84 -5.65 1.14
N HIS A 86 5.69 -4.34 0.92
CA HIS A 86 6.77 -3.50 0.44
C HIS A 86 7.94 -3.41 1.41
N VAL A 87 7.67 -3.32 2.71
CA VAL A 87 8.72 -3.36 3.73
C VAL A 87 9.45 -4.71 3.69
N ARG A 88 8.73 -5.84 3.54
CA ARG A 88 9.33 -7.17 3.38
C ARG A 88 10.23 -7.22 2.15
N GLN A 89 9.73 -6.79 1.00
CA GLN A 89 10.48 -6.76 -0.27
C GLN A 89 11.75 -5.89 -0.17
N GLN A 90 11.65 -4.73 0.48
CA GLN A 90 12.80 -3.85 0.76
C GLN A 90 13.83 -4.52 1.66
N ARG A 91 13.40 -5.29 2.67
CA ARG A 91 14.31 -6.02 3.56
C ARG A 91 14.99 -7.20 2.88
N LEU A 92 14.30 -7.88 1.97
CA LEU A 92 14.85 -8.99 1.19
C LEU A 92 15.84 -8.52 0.13
N GLU A 93 15.61 -7.36 -0.48
CA GLU A 93 16.44 -6.82 -1.56
C GLU A 93 16.82 -5.34 -1.32
N PRO A 94 17.53 -4.99 -0.23
CA PRO A 94 17.73 -3.60 0.18
C PRO A 94 18.47 -2.74 -0.86
N LEU A 95 19.37 -3.35 -1.64
CA LEU A 95 20.16 -2.66 -2.67
C LEU A 95 19.44 -2.59 -4.01
N LEU A 96 18.60 -3.58 -4.33
CA LEU A 96 18.02 -3.74 -5.67
C LEU A 96 16.56 -3.35 -5.75
N PHE A 97 15.86 -3.23 -4.61
CA PHE A 97 14.45 -2.87 -4.58
C PHE A 97 14.19 -1.59 -5.38
N TYR A 98 14.78 -0.45 -5.01
CA TYR A 98 14.52 0.82 -5.69
C TYR A 98 14.97 0.84 -7.16
N PRO A 99 16.19 0.36 -7.51
CA PRO A 99 16.59 0.28 -8.91
C PRO A 99 15.65 -0.60 -9.75
N ARG A 100 15.31 -1.81 -9.30
CA ARG A 100 14.40 -2.71 -10.02
C ARG A 100 13.01 -2.11 -10.14
N TYR A 101 12.51 -1.55 -9.04
CA TYR A 101 11.20 -0.92 -8.98
C TYR A 101 11.10 0.24 -9.99
N LEU A 102 12.13 1.08 -10.06
CA LEU A 102 12.23 2.16 -11.04
C LEU A 102 12.32 1.63 -12.47
N LEU A 103 13.13 0.59 -12.73
CA LEU A 103 13.25 -0.01 -14.06
C LEU A 103 11.94 -0.63 -14.55
N TYR A 104 11.22 -1.35 -13.69
CA TYR A 104 9.89 -1.88 -14.01
C TYR A 104 8.90 -0.75 -14.28
N TRP A 105 8.89 0.26 -13.42
CA TRP A 105 8.03 1.43 -13.62
C TRP A 105 8.34 2.12 -14.95
N LEU A 106 9.61 2.36 -15.28
CA LEU A 106 10.05 2.97 -16.54
C LEU A 106 9.68 2.11 -17.75
N GLY A 107 9.90 0.79 -17.69
CA GLY A 107 9.52 -0.11 -18.78
C GLY A 107 8.01 -0.07 -19.06
N ASN A 108 7.20 -0.18 -18.00
CA ASN A 108 5.75 -0.08 -18.10
C ASN A 108 5.29 1.32 -18.54
N PHE A 109 6.00 2.37 -18.08
CA PHE A 109 5.72 3.74 -18.45
C PHE A 109 6.10 4.05 -19.90
N LEU A 110 7.15 3.46 -20.46
CA LEU A 110 7.63 3.77 -21.82
C LEU A 110 6.89 2.99 -22.91
N ASN A 111 6.19 1.90 -22.58
CA ASN A 111 5.34 1.19 -23.54
C ASN A 111 4.31 2.14 -24.19
N PRO A 112 4.28 2.27 -25.53
CA PRO A 112 3.54 3.33 -26.21
C PRO A 112 2.02 3.18 -25.99
N LEU A 113 1.38 4.29 -25.60
CA LEU A 113 -0.07 4.46 -25.66
C LEU A 113 -0.38 5.47 -26.76
N PRO A 114 -1.44 5.26 -27.56
CA PRO A 114 -1.79 6.16 -28.64
C PRO A 114 -2.34 7.51 -28.13
N SER A 115 -1.75 8.58 -28.68
CA SER A 115 -2.15 10.00 -28.76
C SER A 115 -1.87 10.97 -27.59
N THR A 116 -1.81 12.27 -27.95
CA THR A 116 -1.44 13.45 -27.15
C THR A 116 -2.49 14.58 -27.21
N ASN A 117 -3.14 14.90 -26.07
CA ASN A 117 -4.13 15.95 -25.80
C ASN A 117 -4.36 16.05 -24.27
N LEU A 118 -5.17 16.99 -23.75
CA LEU A 118 -5.48 17.09 -22.30
C LEU A 118 -6.13 15.83 -21.70
N ARG A 119 -6.87 15.06 -22.52
CA ARG A 119 -7.31 13.69 -22.21
C ARG A 119 -6.12 12.77 -21.93
N ASP A 120 -5.01 13.00 -22.61
CA ASP A 120 -3.77 12.25 -22.47
C ASP A 120 -2.92 12.70 -21.28
N LEU A 121 -3.20 13.84 -20.64
CA LEU A 121 -2.73 14.11 -19.28
C LEU A 121 -3.42 13.18 -18.27
N ARG A 122 -4.75 13.03 -18.32
CA ARG A 122 -5.48 12.01 -17.53
C ARG A 122 -5.03 10.59 -17.87
N LYS A 123 -4.82 10.26 -19.15
CA LYS A 123 -4.23 8.97 -19.53
C LYS A 123 -2.79 8.85 -19.08
N ARG A 124 -1.97 9.92 -19.03
CA ARG A 124 -0.62 9.91 -18.46
C ARG A 124 -0.66 9.65 -16.96
N TYR A 125 -1.60 10.23 -16.21
CA TYR A 125 -1.80 9.91 -14.80
C TYR A 125 -2.26 8.47 -14.59
N ALA A 126 -3.24 8.01 -15.39
CA ALA A 126 -3.67 6.60 -15.41
C ALA A 126 -2.55 5.65 -15.88
N ARG A 127 -1.64 6.12 -16.73
CA ARG A 127 -0.45 5.39 -17.19
C ARG A 127 0.62 5.36 -16.12
N THR A 128 0.85 6.43 -15.37
CA THR A 128 1.80 6.45 -14.25
C THR A 128 1.34 5.51 -13.15
N HIS A 129 0.06 5.58 -12.76
CA HIS A 129 -0.51 4.69 -11.76
C HIS A 129 -0.70 3.27 -12.30
N GLY A 130 -1.08 3.10 -13.57
CA GLY A 130 -1.20 1.79 -14.21
C GLY A 130 0.14 1.09 -14.40
N ALA A 131 1.18 1.82 -14.80
CA ALA A 131 2.55 1.31 -14.89
C ALA A 131 3.09 0.86 -13.53
N TYR A 132 2.70 1.60 -12.48
CA TYR A 132 2.96 1.24 -11.09
C TYR A 132 2.24 -0.07 -10.71
N ARG A 133 0.93 -0.19 -10.94
CA ARG A 133 0.17 -1.42 -10.64
C ARG A 133 0.61 -2.66 -11.42
N ALA A 134 1.33 -2.48 -12.53
CA ALA A 134 1.89 -3.57 -13.34
C ALA A 134 3.29 -4.04 -12.86
N ILE A 135 3.87 -3.42 -11.83
CA ILE A 135 5.14 -3.86 -11.25
C ILE A 135 4.90 -5.17 -10.49
N PRO A 136 5.72 -6.22 -10.66
CA PRO A 136 5.50 -7.51 -9.97
C PRO A 136 5.38 -7.38 -8.45
N TYR A 137 6.17 -6.51 -7.84
CA TYR A 137 6.11 -6.20 -6.41
C TYR A 137 4.78 -5.56 -5.97
N GLU A 138 4.20 -4.69 -6.81
CA GLU A 138 2.89 -4.08 -6.58
C GLU A 138 1.76 -5.09 -6.74
N ILE A 139 1.82 -5.95 -7.75
CA ILE A 139 0.85 -7.02 -7.95
C ILE A 139 0.81 -7.93 -6.72
N ALA A 140 1.97 -8.33 -6.19
CA ALA A 140 2.06 -9.12 -4.97
C ALA A 140 1.47 -8.39 -3.75
N ALA A 141 1.80 -7.11 -3.57
CA ALA A 141 1.32 -6.32 -2.44
C ALA A 141 -0.19 -6.07 -2.49
N TYR A 142 -0.76 -5.75 -3.66
CA TYR A 142 -2.21 -5.64 -3.86
C TYR A 142 -2.90 -6.98 -3.66
N GLY A 143 -2.34 -8.07 -4.21
CA GLY A 143 -2.89 -9.42 -4.04
C GLY A 143 -3.00 -9.81 -2.57
N ALA A 144 -1.97 -9.54 -1.77
CA ALA A 144 -1.99 -9.81 -0.33
C ALA A 144 -3.01 -8.93 0.42
N GLY A 145 -3.08 -7.64 0.10
CA GLY A 145 -4.03 -6.72 0.72
C GLY A 145 -5.49 -7.04 0.37
N ASP A 146 -5.78 -7.40 -0.88
CA ASP A 146 -7.13 -7.74 -1.32
C ASP A 146 -7.57 -9.13 -0.85
N HIS A 147 -6.64 -10.10 -0.76
CA HIS A 147 -6.90 -11.40 -0.15
C HIS A 147 -7.32 -11.25 1.32
N LEU A 148 -6.63 -10.40 2.09
CA LEU A 148 -7.01 -10.10 3.47
C LEU A 148 -8.40 -9.47 3.57
N LYS A 149 -8.73 -8.52 2.69
CA LYS A 149 -10.07 -7.91 2.67
C LYS A 149 -11.16 -8.95 2.38
N GLU A 150 -10.91 -9.88 1.47
CA GLU A 150 -11.87 -10.91 1.10
C GLU A 150 -12.12 -11.88 2.27
N ILE A 151 -11.05 -12.36 2.93
CA ILE A 151 -11.18 -13.24 4.11
C ILE A 151 -11.97 -12.53 5.22
N LEU A 152 -11.62 -11.29 5.55
CA LEU A 152 -12.31 -10.55 6.61
C LEU A 152 -13.76 -10.27 6.25
N ARG A 153 -14.07 -10.00 4.98
CA ARG A 153 -15.44 -9.83 4.52
C ARG A 153 -16.25 -11.12 4.69
N GLN A 154 -15.68 -12.27 4.37
CA GLN A 154 -16.35 -13.57 4.52
C GLN A 154 -16.55 -13.96 5.99
N SER A 155 -15.56 -13.71 6.85
CA SER A 155 -15.65 -13.98 8.28
C SER A 155 -16.65 -13.05 9.00
N TRP A 156 -16.85 -11.83 8.51
CA TRP A 156 -17.76 -10.85 9.16
C TRP A 156 -19.23 -10.97 8.71
N GLN A 157 -19.50 -11.69 7.63
CA GLN A 157 -20.86 -11.96 7.15
C GLN A 157 -21.50 -13.21 7.79
N LYS A 158 -20.73 -13.97 8.58
CA LYS A 158 -21.19 -15.12 9.37
C LYS A 158 -21.56 -14.67 10.79
#